data_AF-A0A927FV11-F1
#
_entry.id   AF-A0A927FV11-F1
#
_cell.length_a   1.000
_cell.length_b   1.000
_cell.length_c   1.000
_cell.angle_alpha   90.00
_cell.angle_beta   90.00
_cell.angle_gamma   90.00
#
_symmetry.space_group_name_H-M   'P 1'
#
loop_
_entity.id
_entity.type
_entity.pdbx_description
1 polymer ?
#
loop_
_entity_poly.entity_id
_entity_poly.type
_entity_poly.pdbx_seq_one_letter_code
_entity_poly.pdbx_strand_id
1 'polypeptide(L)'
;MVAIPVFVPCQGWPHLTCMNAHYNHDLTLEPPTADSASDVAFAWARCPAADPSHAYLERHRLPPMMLRQIGRYVVAPLSDLSETIVGLRLVDPSGASDAWPPKAVDAPVLLGSLRRAAEAIIVRGGLADAMAIHVALGFVSCIFHLKRMQQICATGCWRRIRG
;
A
#
# COMPACT_ATOMS: atom_id res chain seq x y z
N MET A 1 -45.07 -11.62 -7.56
CA MET A 1 -43.79 -11.89 -8.27
C MET A 1 -42.68 -11.44 -7.33
N VAL A 2 -42.05 -12.40 -6.64
CA VAL A 2 -40.95 -12.14 -5.69
C VAL A 2 -39.83 -13.11 -6.09
N ALA A 3 -38.69 -12.55 -6.48
CA ALA A 3 -37.52 -13.32 -6.88
C ALA A 3 -36.75 -13.74 -5.63
N ILE A 4 -36.58 -15.05 -5.50
CA ILE A 4 -35.78 -15.73 -4.47
C ILE A 4 -34.33 -15.75 -4.99
N PRO A 5 -33.33 -15.20 -4.27
CA PRO A 5 -31.94 -15.42 -4.65
C PRO A 5 -31.49 -16.82 -4.23
N VAL A 6 -31.02 -17.58 -5.22
CA VAL A 6 -30.45 -18.92 -5.07
C VAL A 6 -29.04 -18.80 -4.48
N PHE A 7 -28.85 -19.45 -3.34
CA PHE A 7 -27.58 -19.59 -2.63
C PHE A 7 -26.77 -20.74 -3.25
N VAL A 8 -25.56 -20.48 -3.73
CA VAL A 8 -24.61 -21.53 -4.15
C VAL A 8 -23.66 -21.82 -2.99
N PRO A 9 -23.58 -23.05 -2.47
CA PRO A 9 -22.71 -23.36 -1.34
C PRO A 9 -21.28 -23.66 -1.81
N CYS A 10 -20.31 -22.85 -1.37
CA CYS A 10 -18.91 -23.25 -1.37
C CYS A 10 -18.67 -24.19 -0.17
N GLN A 11 -18.89 -25.50 -0.38
CA GLN A 11 -18.42 -26.53 0.55
C GLN A 11 -16.91 -26.70 0.38
N GLY A 12 -16.13 -26.64 1.46
CA GLY A 12 -14.74 -27.11 1.40
C GLY A 12 -13.69 -26.55 2.38
N TRP A 13 -14.05 -25.81 3.43
CA TRP A 13 -13.06 -25.38 4.44
C TRP A 13 -13.51 -25.79 5.85
N PRO A 14 -12.93 -26.84 6.44
CA PRO A 14 -13.20 -27.18 7.82
C PRO A 14 -12.37 -26.27 8.73
N HIS A 15 -13.02 -25.68 9.73
CA HIS A 15 -12.44 -24.98 10.88
C HIS A 15 -11.66 -23.68 10.61
N LEU A 16 -12.39 -22.59 10.35
CA LEU A 16 -12.04 -21.30 10.93
C LEU A 16 -13.27 -20.77 11.66
N THR A 17 -13.34 -21.13 12.94
CA THR A 17 -14.16 -20.44 13.92
C THR A 17 -13.87 -18.95 13.80
N CYS A 18 -14.91 -18.22 13.43
CA CYS A 18 -15.11 -16.80 13.66
C CYS A 18 -14.90 -16.50 15.15
N MET A 19 -13.64 -16.36 15.56
CA MET A 19 -13.30 -15.76 16.84
C MET A 19 -13.35 -14.25 16.65
N ASN A 20 -14.43 -13.66 17.15
CA ASN A 20 -14.50 -12.29 17.63
C ASN A 20 -13.26 -12.01 18.50
N ALA A 21 -12.18 -11.56 17.88
CA ALA A 21 -11.11 -10.90 18.61
C ALA A 21 -11.66 -9.53 18.97
N HIS A 22 -11.88 -9.33 20.28
CA HIS A 22 -12.16 -8.04 20.88
C HIS A 22 -11.34 -6.95 20.17
N TYR A 23 -12.06 -6.07 19.48
CA TYR A 23 -11.51 -4.87 18.87
C TYR A 23 -10.95 -4.00 19.99
N ASN A 24 -9.62 -4.00 20.14
CA ASN A 24 -8.95 -2.98 20.92
C ASN A 24 -9.09 -1.66 20.16
N HIS A 25 -9.98 -0.80 20.64
CA HIS A 25 -10.24 0.54 20.13
C HIS A 25 -9.10 1.54 20.45
N ASP A 26 -8.06 1.07 21.15
CA ASP A 26 -6.89 1.85 21.62
C ASP A 26 -5.57 1.34 20.99
N LEU A 27 -5.49 1.40 19.67
CA LEU A 27 -4.18 1.36 19.00
C LEU A 27 -3.69 2.80 18.81
N THR A 28 -3.40 3.49 19.93
CA THR A 28 -2.19 4.33 20.03
C THR A 28 -0.98 3.41 19.93
N LEU A 29 -0.83 2.76 18.77
CA LEU A 29 0.41 2.08 18.43
C LEU A 29 1.41 3.19 18.16
N GLU A 30 2.30 3.43 19.12
CA GLU A 30 3.64 3.80 18.71
C GLU A 30 4.07 2.81 17.63
N PRO A 31 4.63 3.28 16.50
CA PRO A 31 5.01 2.39 15.41
C PRO A 31 5.91 1.30 15.99
N PRO A 32 5.67 0.01 15.70
CA PRO A 32 6.37 -1.08 16.38
C PRO A 32 7.89 -0.91 16.26
N THR A 33 8.69 -1.43 17.18
CA THR A 33 10.16 -1.45 17.04
C THR A 33 10.61 -2.52 16.03
N ALA A 34 10.09 -2.47 14.81
CA ALA A 34 10.45 -3.40 13.74
C ALA A 34 11.79 -3.01 13.12
N ASP A 35 12.80 -3.85 13.32
CA ASP A 35 14.10 -3.70 12.67
C ASP A 35 14.28 -4.57 11.44
N SER A 36 13.37 -5.52 11.18
CA SER A 36 13.45 -6.44 10.05
C SER A 36 12.33 -6.21 9.01
N ALA A 37 12.61 -6.50 7.75
CA ALA A 37 11.61 -6.47 6.68
C ALA A 37 10.44 -7.45 6.94
N SER A 38 10.70 -8.55 7.68
CA SER A 38 9.68 -9.53 8.07
C SER A 38 8.65 -8.91 9.02
N ASP A 39 9.09 -8.11 9.97
CA ASP A 39 8.20 -7.44 10.95
C ASP A 39 7.32 -6.40 10.27
N VAL A 40 7.88 -5.67 9.30
CA VAL A 40 7.15 -4.69 8.48
C VAL A 40 6.10 -5.37 7.62
N ALA A 41 6.46 -6.46 6.93
CA ALA A 41 5.53 -7.24 6.12
C ALA A 41 4.41 -7.85 6.99
N PHE A 42 4.74 -8.33 8.19
CA PHE A 42 3.77 -8.82 9.15
C PHE A 42 2.82 -7.72 9.63
N ALA A 43 3.35 -6.54 9.97
CA ALA A 43 2.54 -5.38 10.33
C ALA A 43 1.60 -4.98 9.19
N TRP A 44 2.11 -4.87 7.96
CA TRP A 44 1.33 -4.57 6.76
C TRP A 44 0.15 -5.52 6.57
N ALA A 45 0.42 -6.83 6.67
CA ALA A 45 -0.60 -7.87 6.46
C ALA A 45 -1.77 -7.74 7.44
N ARG A 46 -1.52 -7.23 8.65
CA ARG A 46 -2.53 -7.04 9.71
C ARG A 46 -3.31 -5.74 9.60
N CYS A 47 -2.87 -4.80 8.76
CA CYS A 47 -3.57 -3.52 8.62
C CYS A 47 -4.86 -3.73 7.79
N PRO A 48 -6.03 -3.24 8.23
CA PRO A 48 -7.22 -3.24 7.39
C PRO A 48 -7.03 -2.33 6.16
N ALA A 49 -7.90 -2.49 5.16
CA ALA A 49 -7.99 -1.54 4.06
C ALA A 49 -8.24 -0.12 4.60
N ALA A 50 -7.72 0.90 3.92
CA ALA A 50 -7.94 2.28 4.34
C ALA A 50 -9.43 2.67 4.26
N ASP A 51 -9.91 3.43 5.24
CA ASP A 51 -11.25 3.99 5.25
C ASP A 51 -11.38 5.00 4.09
N PRO A 52 -12.33 4.83 3.16
CA PRO A 52 -12.58 5.80 2.09
C PRO A 52 -12.83 7.23 2.60
N SER A 53 -13.35 7.37 3.82
CA SER A 53 -13.71 8.63 4.49
C SER A 53 -12.51 9.27 5.21
N HIS A 54 -11.31 8.70 5.08
CA HIS A 54 -10.11 9.27 5.67
C HIS A 54 -9.82 10.65 5.05
N ALA A 55 -9.62 11.68 5.89
CA ALA A 55 -9.53 13.08 5.44
C ALA A 55 -8.48 13.34 4.34
N TYR A 56 -7.36 12.61 4.35
CA TYR A 56 -6.36 12.67 3.26
C TYR A 56 -6.96 12.19 1.93
N LEU A 57 -7.65 11.05 1.91
CA LEU A 57 -8.24 10.46 0.71
C LEU A 57 -9.38 11.33 0.19
N GLU A 58 -10.26 11.81 1.06
CA GLU A 58 -11.34 12.72 0.68
C GLU A 58 -10.84 14.02 0.06
N ARG A 59 -9.83 14.65 0.67
CA ARG A 59 -9.23 15.90 0.16
C ARG A 59 -8.67 15.71 -1.25
N HIS A 60 -8.06 14.56 -1.51
CA HIS A 60 -7.49 14.23 -2.81
C HIS A 60 -8.48 13.53 -3.76
N ARG A 61 -9.71 13.25 -3.30
CA ARG A 61 -10.74 12.49 -4.04
C ARG A 61 -10.23 11.14 -4.57
N LEU A 62 -9.45 10.44 -3.75
CA LEU A 62 -8.84 9.17 -4.10
C LEU A 62 -9.58 8.00 -3.45
N PRO A 63 -9.80 6.88 -4.17
CA PRO A 63 -10.20 5.64 -3.53
C PRO A 63 -9.05 5.08 -2.66
N PRO A 64 -9.35 4.26 -1.63
CA PRO A 64 -8.31 3.67 -0.78
C PRO A 64 -7.40 2.68 -1.53
N MET A 65 -7.88 2.02 -2.59
CA MET A 65 -7.08 1.11 -3.45
C MET A 65 -6.23 0.09 -2.66
N MET A 66 -4.91 0.09 -2.86
CA MET A 66 -3.93 -0.76 -2.18
C MET A 66 -3.48 -0.20 -0.83
N LEU A 67 -4.01 0.95 -0.41
CA LEU A 67 -3.67 1.56 0.87
C LEU A 67 -4.38 0.84 2.02
N ARG A 68 -3.67 0.81 3.14
CA ARG A 68 -4.18 0.26 4.40
C ARG A 68 -4.22 1.35 5.45
N GLN A 69 -4.73 1.04 6.63
CA GLN A 69 -4.83 2.01 7.72
C GLN A 69 -4.33 1.45 9.05
N ILE A 70 -3.60 2.29 9.79
CA ILE A 70 -3.17 2.03 11.16
C ILE A 70 -3.56 3.25 11.99
N GLY A 71 -4.56 3.09 12.86
CA GLY A 71 -5.13 4.19 13.62
C GLY A 71 -5.58 5.33 12.71
N ARG A 72 -4.97 6.51 12.88
CA ARG A 72 -5.24 7.72 12.08
C ARG A 72 -4.41 7.85 10.81
N TYR A 73 -3.55 6.89 10.51
CA TYR A 73 -2.63 6.97 9.37
C TYR A 73 -3.13 6.11 8.22
N VAL A 74 -3.14 6.70 7.04
CA VAL A 74 -3.13 5.94 5.79
C VAL A 74 -1.72 5.42 5.55
N VAL A 75 -1.63 4.17 5.12
CA VAL A 75 -0.37 3.44 5.00
C VAL A 75 -0.22 2.89 3.60
N ALA A 76 0.94 3.13 3.00
CA ALA A 76 1.36 2.55 1.73
C ALA A 76 2.61 1.69 1.92
N PRO A 77 2.76 0.57 1.21
CA PRO A 77 3.93 -0.28 1.33
C PRO A 77 5.12 0.37 0.62
N LEU A 78 6.26 0.46 1.31
CA LEU A 78 7.55 0.81 0.72
C LEU A 78 8.24 -0.49 0.32
N SER A 79 8.58 -0.63 -0.95
CA SER A 79 9.11 -1.88 -1.48
C SER A 79 10.42 -1.66 -2.22
N ASP A 80 11.28 -2.68 -2.21
CA ASP A 80 12.46 -2.70 -3.07
C ASP A 80 12.11 -3.10 -4.51
N LEU A 81 13.13 -3.16 -5.39
CA LEU A 81 12.94 -3.58 -6.79
C LEU A 81 12.55 -5.06 -6.94
N SER A 82 12.67 -5.86 -5.88
CA SER A 82 12.22 -7.26 -5.85
C SER A 82 10.75 -7.38 -5.41
N GLU A 83 10.05 -6.25 -5.23
CA GLU A 83 8.69 -6.15 -4.68
C GLU A 83 8.58 -6.62 -3.23
N THR A 84 9.70 -6.68 -2.50
CA THR A 84 9.69 -7.01 -1.07
C THR A 84 9.38 -5.76 -0.26
N ILE A 85 8.40 -5.85 0.65
CA ILE A 85 8.06 -4.74 1.54
C ILE A 85 9.20 -4.56 2.55
N VAL A 86 9.89 -3.42 2.46
CA VAL A 86 11.02 -3.04 3.31
C VAL A 86 10.66 -1.95 4.32
N GLY A 87 9.51 -1.30 4.15
CA GLY A 87 8.98 -0.30 5.05
C GLY A 87 7.52 0.03 4.78
N LEU A 88 6.98 0.95 5.55
CA LEU A 88 5.65 1.52 5.41
C LEU A 88 5.76 3.04 5.34
N ARG A 89 5.09 3.64 4.37
CA ARG A 89 4.85 5.08 4.31
C ARG A 89 3.61 5.36 5.14
N LEU A 90 3.75 6.13 6.21
CA LEU A 90 2.62 6.60 7.00
C LEU A 90 2.25 8.00 6.53
N VAL A 91 0.97 8.25 6.27
CA VAL A 91 0.43 9.54 5.87
C VAL A 91 -0.68 9.91 6.85
N ASP A 92 -0.52 11.04 7.52
CA ASP A 92 -1.49 11.52 8.50
C ASP A 92 -2.69 12.22 7.80
N PRO A 93 -3.73 12.61 8.55
CA PRO A 93 -4.88 13.32 7.98
C PRO A 93 -4.52 14.68 7.37
N SER A 94 -3.43 15.33 7.79
CA SER A 94 -2.94 16.60 7.21
C SER A 94 -2.23 16.38 5.87
N GLY A 95 -1.78 15.16 5.58
CA GLY A 95 -0.97 14.80 4.42
C GLY A 95 0.54 14.81 4.71
N ALA A 96 0.95 15.10 5.96
CA ALA A 96 2.32 14.91 6.37
C ALA A 96 2.65 13.42 6.35
N SER A 97 3.88 13.10 5.95
CA SER A 97 4.26 11.71 5.70
C SER A 97 5.61 11.36 6.29
N ASP A 98 5.69 10.15 6.84
CA ASP A 98 6.91 9.59 7.42
C ASP A 98 7.11 8.13 6.96
N ALA A 99 8.25 7.53 7.26
CA ALA A 99 8.55 6.14 6.94
C ALA A 99 8.83 5.33 8.20
N TRP A 100 8.39 4.09 8.18
CA TRP A 100 8.65 3.13 9.24
C TRP A 100 9.12 1.79 8.67
N PRO A 101 10.30 1.28 9.09
CA PRO A 101 11.27 1.94 9.95
C PRO A 101 11.85 3.21 9.27
N PRO A 102 12.41 4.18 10.02
CA PRO A 102 12.92 5.43 9.44
C PRO A 102 13.97 5.24 8.34
N LYS A 103 14.76 4.15 8.42
CA LYS A 103 15.75 3.77 7.39
C LYS A 103 15.13 3.48 6.02
N ALA A 104 13.83 3.19 5.94
CA ALA A 104 13.12 2.95 4.70
C ALA A 104 12.65 4.25 4.00
N VAL A 105 13.01 5.44 4.52
CA VAL A 105 12.52 6.73 4.01
C VAL A 105 12.75 6.95 2.51
N ASP A 106 13.83 6.40 1.96
CA ASP A 106 14.22 6.53 0.55
C ASP A 106 13.67 5.41 -0.34
N ALA A 107 13.09 4.35 0.23
CA ALA A 107 12.46 3.31 -0.55
C ALA A 107 11.24 3.87 -1.31
N PRO A 108 10.96 3.39 -2.53
CA PRO A 108 9.78 3.81 -3.27
C PRO A 108 8.51 3.19 -2.69
N VAL A 109 7.40 3.93 -2.82
CA VAL A 109 6.09 3.27 -2.82
C VAL A 109 5.87 2.70 -4.22
N LEU A 110 5.58 1.41 -4.30
CA LEU A 110 5.20 0.74 -5.54
C LEU A 110 3.69 0.59 -5.60
N LEU A 111 3.08 1.15 -6.63
CA LEU A 111 1.68 0.90 -6.97
C LEU A 111 1.64 -0.05 -8.17
N GLY A 112 0.99 -1.20 -8.03
CA GLY A 112 1.00 -2.27 -9.03
C GLY A 112 2.12 -3.30 -8.82
N SER A 113 2.54 -3.98 -9.89
CA SER A 113 3.58 -5.01 -9.88
C SER A 113 4.53 -4.85 -11.07
N LEU A 114 5.84 -4.90 -10.81
CA LEU A 114 6.92 -4.94 -11.79
C LEU A 114 6.89 -6.21 -12.64
N ARG A 115 6.45 -7.34 -12.07
CA ARG A 115 6.38 -8.63 -12.80
C ARG A 115 5.36 -8.62 -13.93
N ARG A 116 4.33 -7.77 -13.82
CA ARG A 116 3.23 -7.68 -14.78
C ARG A 116 3.24 -6.39 -15.59
N ALA A 117 4.08 -5.43 -15.19
CA ALA A 117 4.13 -4.14 -15.84
C ALA A 117 4.75 -4.26 -17.24
N ALA A 118 4.01 -3.81 -18.25
CA ALA A 118 4.60 -3.54 -19.56
C ALA A 118 5.53 -2.31 -19.49
N GLU A 119 5.19 -1.34 -18.64
CA GLU A 119 5.93 -0.08 -18.46
C GLU A 119 5.89 0.38 -16.98
N ALA A 120 6.96 1.07 -16.57
CA ALA A 120 7.09 1.66 -15.24
C ALA A 120 7.15 3.19 -15.34
N ILE A 121 6.42 3.88 -14.47
CA ILE A 121 6.38 5.34 -14.40
C ILE A 121 6.97 5.79 -13.07
N ILE A 122 7.92 6.72 -13.12
CA ILE A 122 8.51 7.34 -11.93
C ILE A 122 7.82 8.69 -11.71
N VAL A 123 7.17 8.84 -10.56
CA VAL A 123 6.46 10.06 -10.18
C VAL A 123 7.26 10.80 -9.13
N ARG A 124 7.57 12.07 -9.42
CA ARG A 124 8.26 13.01 -8.52
C ARG A 124 7.30 13.83 -7.65
N GLY A 125 6.00 13.55 -7.74
CA GLY A 125 4.94 14.16 -6.96
C GLY A 125 4.79 13.53 -5.57
N GLY A 126 3.68 13.83 -4.90
CA GLY A 126 3.27 13.16 -3.67
C GLY A 126 2.63 11.80 -3.93
N LEU A 127 2.34 11.05 -2.85
CA LEU A 127 1.63 9.76 -2.94
C LEU A 127 0.31 9.89 -3.71
N ALA A 128 -0.42 10.98 -3.47
CA ALA A 128 -1.67 11.28 -4.16
C ALA A 128 -1.51 11.37 -5.68
N ASP A 129 -0.43 11.98 -6.17
CA ASP A 129 -0.17 12.10 -7.62
C ASP A 129 0.10 10.73 -8.24
N ALA A 130 0.92 9.92 -7.57
CA ALA A 130 1.21 8.56 -8.01
C ALA A 130 -0.07 7.70 -8.06
N MET A 131 -0.94 7.84 -7.06
CA MET A 131 -2.23 7.15 -7.04
C MET A 131 -3.17 7.63 -8.14
N ALA A 132 -3.30 8.95 -8.33
CA ALA A 132 -4.16 9.51 -9.36
C ALA A 132 -3.76 9.00 -10.75
N ILE A 133 -2.46 8.95 -11.04
CA ILE A 133 -1.94 8.37 -12.29
C ILE A 133 -2.25 6.87 -12.36
N HIS A 134 -2.06 6.12 -11.28
CA HIS A 134 -2.33 4.67 -11.25
C HIS A 134 -3.81 4.35 -11.53
N VAL A 135 -4.72 5.16 -10.95
CA VAL A 135 -6.16 5.07 -11.22
C VAL A 135 -6.47 5.40 -12.67
N ALA A 136 -5.93 6.52 -13.18
CA ALA A 136 -6.22 7.00 -14.53
C ALA A 136 -5.75 6.02 -15.62
N LEU A 137 -4.62 5.33 -15.40
CA LEU A 137 -4.06 4.36 -16.34
C LEU A 137 -4.63 2.95 -16.17
N GLY A 138 -5.46 2.70 -15.15
CA GLY A 138 -6.17 1.45 -14.96
C GLY A 138 -5.28 0.25 -14.65
N PHE A 139 -4.56 0.26 -13.51
CA PHE A 139 -3.79 -0.86 -12.93
C PHE A 139 -2.70 -1.54 -13.80
N VAL A 140 -2.54 -1.17 -15.08
CA VAL A 140 -1.60 -1.83 -16.01
C VAL A 140 -0.14 -1.40 -15.76
N SER A 141 0.08 -0.21 -15.21
CA SER A 141 1.42 0.36 -15.02
C SER A 141 1.90 0.24 -13.58
N CYS A 142 3.20 -0.06 -13.40
CA CYS A 142 3.84 0.08 -12.10
C CYS A 142 4.28 1.53 -11.88
N ILE A 143 3.95 2.10 -10.72
CA ILE A 143 4.29 3.49 -10.40
C ILE A 143 5.17 3.56 -9.16
N PHE A 144 6.30 4.24 -9.31
CA PHE A 144 7.24 4.52 -8.24
C PHE A 144 7.03 5.94 -7.73
N HIS A 145 6.76 6.07 -6.42
CA HIS A 145 6.83 7.36 -5.74
C HIS A 145 8.08 7.42 -4.86
N LEU A 146 8.96 8.39 -5.12
CA LEU A 146 10.24 8.58 -4.43
C LEU A 146 10.30 9.95 -3.76
N LYS A 147 10.60 9.99 -2.45
CA LYS A 147 10.83 11.27 -1.75
C LYS A 147 12.14 11.94 -2.16
N ARG A 148 13.18 11.16 -2.53
CA ARG A 148 14.51 11.68 -2.90
C ARG A 148 15.06 10.94 -4.13
N MET A 149 15.45 11.69 -5.15
CA MET A 149 15.82 11.18 -6.48
C MET A 149 17.31 10.88 -6.65
N GLN A 150 18.08 10.72 -5.56
CA GLN A 150 19.55 10.60 -5.66
C GLN A 150 20.05 9.19 -5.97
N GLN A 151 19.23 8.14 -5.83
CA GLN A 151 19.71 6.75 -5.94
C GLN A 151 19.42 6.03 -7.27
N ILE A 152 18.41 6.44 -8.04
CA ILE A 152 18.01 5.67 -9.24
C ILE A 152 18.94 5.91 -10.44
N CYS A 153 19.62 7.05 -10.50
CA CYS A 153 20.56 7.32 -11.59
C CYS A 153 21.88 6.53 -11.49
N ALA A 154 22.20 5.94 -10.34
CA ALA A 154 23.52 5.35 -10.09
C ALA A 154 23.67 3.89 -10.56
N THR A 155 22.58 3.11 -10.65
CA THR A 155 22.67 1.67 -10.91
C THR A 155 22.44 1.24 -12.35
N GLY A 156 22.35 2.16 -13.33
CA GLY A 156 22.55 1.88 -14.76
C GLY A 156 21.74 0.73 -15.40
N CYS A 157 20.74 0.18 -14.69
CA CYS A 157 20.09 -1.07 -15.04
C CYS A 157 18.62 -0.81 -15.38
N TRP A 158 18.40 -0.01 -16.42
CA TRP A 158 17.16 -0.05 -17.16
C TRP A 158 17.46 -0.62 -18.54
N ARG A 159 17.61 -1.95 -18.62
CA ARG A 159 17.45 -2.63 -19.90
C ARG A 159 16.00 -2.43 -20.29
N ARG A 160 15.81 -1.63 -21.33
CA ARG A 160 14.60 -1.52 -22.15
C ARG A 160 13.94 -2.90 -22.24
N ILE A 161 12.85 -3.11 -21.49
CA ILE A 161 11.98 -4.27 -21.67
C ILE A 161 11.27 -4.00 -23.00
N ARG A 162 11.88 -4.47 -24.10
CA ARG A 162 11.20 -4.58 -25.38
C ARG A 162 10.38 -5.88 -25.32
N GLY A 163 9.08 -5.75 -25.16
CA GLY A 163 8.15 -6.68 -25.80
C GLY A 163 8.14 -6.42 -27.29
#